data_AF-J7Q8I8-F1
#
_entry.id   AF-J7Q8I8-F1
#
_cell.length_a   1.000
_cell.length_b   1.000
_cell.length_c   1.000
_cell.angle_alpha   90.00
_cell.angle_beta   90.00
_cell.angle_gamma   90.00
#
_symmetry.space_group_name_H-M   'P 1'
#
loop_
_entity.id
_entity.type
_entity.pdbx_description
1 polymer ?
#
loop_
_entity_poly.entity_id
_entity_poly.type
_entity_poly.pdbx_seq_one_letter_code
_entity_poly.pdbx_strand_id
1 'polypeptide(L)'
;MLGVSRRGVHALAARGDLPGAAKIGAIWTFDPQRLKRYKASLARLAEKLEEIDEFSSAPTGRVYVAGYDHYVKIGFSAASRGARILSLQTSAPKEIKVYKYLPGDIALERALHRKFARYRLKGEWFRNTGRLNEWIGAGCPLPLTEHSAKP
;
A
#
# COMPACT_ATOMS: atom_id res chain seq x y z
N MET A 1 -22.25 8.99 -9.99
CA MET A 1 -21.72 9.29 -8.63
C MET A 1 -20.22 9.00 -8.48
N LEU A 2 -19.71 7.85 -8.94
CA LEU A 2 -18.28 7.44 -8.81
C LEU A 2 -17.37 7.72 -10.03
N GLY A 3 -17.90 8.21 -11.15
CA GLY A 3 -17.09 8.44 -12.37
C GLY A 3 -16.66 7.17 -13.12
N VAL A 4 -17.19 6.00 -12.76
CA VAL A 4 -16.92 4.70 -13.42
C VAL A 4 -18.19 4.12 -14.04
N SER A 5 -18.02 3.31 -15.09
CA SER A 5 -19.14 2.62 -15.76
C SER A 5 -19.81 1.60 -14.84
N ARG A 6 -21.07 1.22 -15.13
CA ARG A 6 -21.83 0.23 -14.34
C ARG A 6 -21.11 -1.12 -14.22
N ARG A 7 -20.47 -1.58 -15.30
CA ARG A 7 -19.60 -2.78 -15.28
C ARG A 7 -18.38 -2.57 -14.38
N GLY A 8 -17.76 -1.38 -14.42
CA GLY A 8 -16.67 -1.00 -13.52
C GLY A 8 -17.09 -1.03 -12.06
N VAL A 9 -18.28 -0.53 -11.73
CA VAL A 9 -18.84 -0.59 -10.36
C VAL A 9 -19.03 -2.03 -9.91
N HIS A 10 -19.60 -2.90 -10.76
CA HIS A 10 -19.76 -4.31 -10.42
C HIS A 10 -18.43 -5.03 -10.25
N ALA A 11 -17.42 -4.72 -11.08
CA ALA A 11 -16.08 -5.28 -10.95
C ALA A 11 -15.39 -4.84 -9.65
N LEU A 12 -15.51 -3.56 -9.28
CA LEU A 12 -15.00 -3.04 -8.02
C LEU A 12 -15.71 -3.67 -6.82
N ALA A 13 -17.03 -3.82 -6.88
CA ALA A 13 -17.82 -4.47 -5.83
C ALA A 13 -17.47 -5.96 -5.68
N ALA A 14 -17.33 -6.69 -6.79
CA ALA A 14 -16.96 -8.10 -6.79
C ALA A 14 -15.54 -8.36 -6.26
N ARG A 15 -14.64 -7.38 -6.40
CA ARG A 15 -13.26 -7.43 -5.86
C ARG A 15 -13.13 -6.94 -4.42
N GLY A 16 -14.22 -6.41 -3.83
CA GLY A 16 -14.19 -5.80 -2.50
C GLY A 16 -13.60 -4.39 -2.45
N ASP A 17 -13.32 -3.78 -3.61
CA ASP A 17 -12.73 -2.44 -3.74
C ASP A 17 -13.76 -1.32 -3.48
N LEU A 18 -15.03 -1.67 -3.24
CA LEU A 18 -16.13 -0.72 -3.09
C LEU A 18 -16.76 -0.86 -1.69
N PRO A 19 -16.44 0.05 -0.75
CA PRO A 19 -16.82 -0.11 0.64
C PRO A 19 -18.33 -0.01 0.83
N GLY A 20 -18.88 -0.92 1.64
CA GLY A 20 -20.32 -0.99 1.88
C GLY A 20 -21.11 -1.62 0.73
N ALA A 21 -20.44 -2.21 -0.27
CA ALA A 21 -21.09 -3.06 -1.25
C ALA A 21 -21.45 -4.41 -0.63
N ALA A 22 -22.73 -4.80 -0.74
CA ALA A 22 -23.21 -6.12 -0.37
C ALA A 22 -24.02 -6.71 -1.53
N LYS A 23 -23.96 -8.03 -1.68
CA LYS A 23 -24.70 -8.74 -2.72
C LYS A 23 -25.88 -9.47 -2.06
N ILE A 24 -27.09 -9.11 -2.45
CA ILE A 24 -28.32 -9.77 -2.02
C ILE A 24 -28.94 -10.43 -3.25
N GLY A 25 -28.81 -11.75 -3.37
CA GLY A 25 -29.18 -12.50 -4.57
C GLY A 25 -28.40 -12.02 -5.81
N ALA A 26 -29.10 -11.56 -6.84
CA ALA A 26 -28.51 -11.02 -8.07
C ALA A 26 -28.25 -9.49 -8.01
N ILE A 27 -28.61 -8.84 -6.91
CA ILE A 27 -28.61 -7.38 -6.79
C ILE A 27 -27.45 -6.93 -5.91
N TRP A 28 -26.75 -5.89 -6.35
CA TRP A 28 -25.75 -5.18 -5.55
C TRP A 28 -26.39 -4.00 -4.82
N THR A 29 -26.23 -3.96 -3.51
CA THR A 29 -26.63 -2.85 -2.64
C THR A 29 -25.40 -2.13 -2.12
N PHE A 30 -25.51 -0.82 -1.88
CA PHE A 30 -24.40 0.02 -1.45
C PHE A 30 -24.83 0.93 -0.30
N ASP A 31 -23.96 1.12 0.68
CA ASP A 31 -24.11 2.15 1.72
C ASP A 31 -23.77 3.55 1.13
N PRO A 32 -24.74 4.46 0.99
CA PRO A 32 -24.52 5.76 0.37
C PRO A 32 -23.55 6.66 1.16
N GLN A 33 -23.54 6.54 2.49
CA GLN A 33 -22.68 7.36 3.36
C GLN A 33 -21.23 6.90 3.26
N ARG A 34 -20.99 5.58 3.28
CA ARG A 34 -19.65 5.01 3.05
C ARG A 34 -19.13 5.34 1.66
N LEU A 35 -19.99 5.32 0.66
CA LEU A 35 -19.60 5.64 -0.70
C LEU A 35 -19.23 7.12 -0.88
N LYS A 36 -19.96 8.03 -0.22
CA LYS A 36 -19.60 9.46 -0.18
C LYS A 36 -18.24 9.68 0.51
N ARG A 37 -17.99 9.02 1.64
CA ARG A 37 -16.69 9.09 2.35
C ARG A 37 -15.56 8.54 1.48
N TYR A 38 -15.79 7.42 0.81
CA TYR A 38 -14.84 6.80 -0.12
C TYR A 38 -14.53 7.72 -1.30
N LYS A 39 -15.53 8.40 -1.87
CA LYS A 39 -15.31 9.38 -2.93
C LYS A 39 -14.48 10.57 -2.45
N ALA A 40 -14.75 11.09 -1.25
CA ALA A 40 -13.98 12.17 -0.65
C ALA A 40 -12.53 11.76 -0.34
N SER A 41 -12.29 10.51 0.09
CA SER A 41 -10.94 9.99 0.28
C SER A 41 -10.22 9.77 -1.05
N LEU A 42 -10.92 9.30 -2.09
CA LEU A 42 -10.34 9.16 -3.43
C LEU A 42 -9.90 10.50 -4.01
N ALA A 43 -10.67 11.57 -3.79
CA ALA A 43 -10.28 12.91 -4.23
C ALA A 43 -8.99 13.38 -3.52
N ARG A 44 -8.90 13.22 -2.20
CA ARG A 44 -7.70 13.56 -1.42
C ARG A 44 -6.49 12.69 -1.76
N LEU A 45 -6.72 11.42 -2.09
CA LEU A 45 -5.67 10.52 -2.54
C LEU A 45 -5.22 10.85 -3.96
N ALA A 46 -6.14 11.25 -4.85
CA ALA A 46 -5.80 11.68 -6.21
C ALA A 46 -4.94 12.94 -6.18
N GLU A 47 -5.33 13.95 -5.40
CA GLU A 47 -4.58 15.21 -5.23
C GLU A 47 -3.17 14.94 -4.67
N LYS A 48 -3.06 14.04 -3.68
CA LYS A 48 -1.78 13.63 -3.09
C LYS A 48 -0.97 12.70 -3.99
N LEU A 49 -1.60 12.01 -4.95
CA LEU A 49 -0.92 11.15 -5.92
C LEU A 49 -0.38 11.97 -7.09
N GLU A 50 -1.10 13.02 -7.52
CA GLU A 50 -0.65 13.97 -8.54
C GLU A 50 0.61 14.73 -8.07
N GLU A 51 0.64 15.16 -6.81
CA GLU A 51 1.82 15.79 -6.18
C GLU A 51 3.05 14.84 -6.09
N ILE A 52 2.83 13.52 -6.14
CA ILE A 52 3.89 12.49 -6.12
C ILE A 52 4.28 12.06 -7.55
N ASP A 53 3.42 12.25 -8.54
CA ASP A 53 3.62 11.87 -9.94
C ASP A 53 4.51 12.90 -10.67
N GLU A 54 4.41 14.18 -10.30
CA GLU A 54 5.22 15.27 -10.88
C GLU A 54 6.75 15.09 -10.65
N PHE A 55 7.16 14.21 -9.72
CA PHE A 55 8.57 13.95 -9.39
C PHE A 55 9.15 12.63 -9.97
N SER A 56 8.45 11.85 -10.82
CA SER A 56 9.04 10.60 -11.33
C SER A 56 8.51 10.14 -12.69
N SER A 57 9.26 10.43 -13.74
CA SER A 57 8.98 10.03 -15.13
C SER A 57 9.46 8.63 -15.53
N ALA A 58 9.46 7.65 -14.63
CA ALA A 58 9.73 6.24 -15.02
C ALA A 58 8.85 5.25 -14.23
N PRO A 59 8.30 4.20 -14.88
CA PRO A 59 7.54 3.16 -14.22
C PRO A 59 8.49 2.22 -13.46
N THR A 60 9.11 2.74 -12.41
CA THR A 60 9.86 1.96 -11.44
C THR A 60 8.87 1.48 -10.37
N GLY A 61 8.90 0.18 -10.07
CA GLY A 61 8.09 -0.34 -8.98
C GLY A 61 8.42 0.36 -7.66
N ARG A 62 7.60 0.13 -6.63
CA ARG A 62 7.80 0.72 -5.30
C ARG A 62 7.80 -0.35 -4.23
N VAL A 63 8.71 -0.22 -3.27
CA VAL A 63 8.67 -0.98 -2.02
C VAL A 63 7.82 -0.19 -1.03
N TYR A 64 6.86 -0.82 -0.37
CA TYR A 64 6.02 -0.20 0.64
C TYR A 64 6.33 -0.76 2.03
N VAL A 65 6.21 0.11 3.03
CA VAL A 65 6.26 -0.23 4.45
C VAL A 65 4.93 0.15 5.06
N ALA A 66 4.18 -0.83 5.55
CA ALA A 66 2.83 -0.62 6.08
C ALA A 66 2.59 -1.54 7.28
N GLY A 67 1.76 -1.14 8.24
CA GLY A 67 1.55 -1.94 9.43
C GLY A 67 0.50 -1.40 10.39
N TYR A 68 0.28 -2.13 11.47
CA TYR A 68 -0.61 -1.77 12.57
C TYR A 68 -0.04 -2.33 13.87
N ASP A 69 -0.28 -1.64 15.00
CA ASP A 69 0.27 -1.97 16.31
C ASP A 69 1.77 -2.35 16.24
N HIS A 70 2.08 -3.62 16.56
CA HIS A 70 3.42 -4.19 16.62
C HIS A 70 3.78 -4.99 15.36
N TYR A 71 3.02 -4.87 14.27
CA TYR A 71 3.19 -5.63 13.04
C TYR A 71 3.48 -4.72 11.86
N VAL A 72 4.54 -5.02 11.14
CA VAL A 72 4.96 -4.30 9.94
C VAL A 72 5.10 -5.28 8.78
N LYS A 73 4.67 -4.85 7.61
CA LYS A 73 4.84 -5.53 6.34
C LYS A 73 5.75 -4.70 5.44
N ILE A 74 6.69 -5.39 4.78
CA ILE A 74 7.55 -4.82 3.75
C ILE A 74 7.30 -5.61 2.47
N GLY A 75 6.84 -4.95 1.40
CA GLY A 75 6.54 -5.63 0.14
C GLY A 75 6.81 -4.76 -1.08
N PHE A 76 6.90 -5.39 -2.24
CA PHE A 76 7.12 -4.73 -3.53
C PHE A 76 5.85 -4.70 -4.39
N SER A 77 5.68 -3.64 -5.17
CA SER A 77 4.66 -3.53 -6.22
C SER A 77 5.28 -3.04 -7.52
N ALA A 78 5.20 -3.86 -8.57
CA ALA A 78 5.61 -3.50 -9.93
C ALA A 78 4.63 -2.54 -10.62
N ALA A 79 3.37 -2.49 -10.16
CA ALA A 79 2.37 -1.58 -10.69
C ALA A 79 2.33 -0.29 -9.86
N SER A 80 2.28 0.86 -10.55
CA SER A 80 2.34 2.22 -10.00
C SER A 80 1.16 2.65 -9.10
N ARG A 81 0.29 1.75 -8.64
CA ARG A 81 -0.96 2.15 -7.94
C ARG A 81 -1.19 1.40 -6.64
N GLY A 82 -1.58 2.15 -5.62
CA GLY A 82 -1.88 1.73 -4.24
C GLY A 82 -2.97 0.67 -4.04
N ALA A 83 -3.41 -0.01 -5.10
CA ALA A 83 -4.40 -1.09 -5.07
C ALA A 83 -3.96 -2.28 -4.19
N ARG A 84 -2.64 -2.55 -4.09
CA ARG A 84 -2.12 -3.66 -3.27
C ARG A 84 -2.12 -3.36 -1.77
N ILE A 85 -2.20 -2.09 -1.37
CA ILE A 85 -2.33 -1.71 0.05
C ILE A 85 -3.79 -1.73 0.50
N LEU A 86 -4.71 -1.35 -0.39
CA LEU A 86 -6.15 -1.49 -0.14
C LEU A 86 -6.57 -2.96 0.07
N SER A 87 -5.96 -3.91 -0.66
CA SER A 87 -6.20 -5.35 -0.46
C SER A 87 -5.54 -5.92 0.80
N LEU A 88 -4.54 -5.26 1.38
CA LEU A 88 -4.00 -5.66 2.69
C LEU A 88 -4.98 -5.30 3.81
N GLN A 89 -5.62 -4.13 3.70
CA GLN A 89 -6.59 -3.64 4.67
C GLN A 89 -7.79 -4.58 4.83
N THR A 90 -8.24 -5.24 3.76
CA THR A 90 -9.38 -6.16 3.79
C THR A 90 -9.12 -7.42 4.59
N SER A 91 -7.86 -7.73 4.90
CA SER A 91 -7.45 -8.93 5.65
C SER A 91 -6.88 -8.61 7.04
N ALA A 92 -6.81 -7.33 7.42
CA ALA A 92 -6.33 -6.91 8.72
C ALA A 92 -7.48 -6.53 9.65
N PRO A 93 -7.46 -6.97 10.92
CA PRO A 93 -8.52 -6.64 11.89
C PRO A 93 -8.51 -5.16 12.31
N LYS A 94 -7.46 -4.40 11.95
CA LYS A 94 -7.25 -2.99 12.29
C LYS A 94 -6.76 -2.19 11.08
N GLU A 95 -6.90 -0.86 11.16
CA GLU A 95 -6.41 0.06 10.12
C GLU A 95 -4.88 -0.07 9.93
N ILE A 96 -4.47 -0.38 8.70
CA ILE A 96 -3.09 -0.46 8.27
C ILE A 96 -2.63 0.95 7.92
N LYS A 97 -1.66 1.45 8.68
CA LYS A 97 -0.96 2.68 8.38
C LYS A 97 0.14 2.40 7.36
N VAL A 98 0.15 3.16 6.27
CA VAL A 98 1.32 3.21 5.37
C VAL A 98 2.34 4.16 5.97
N TYR A 99 3.54 3.65 6.28
CA TYR A 99 4.64 4.45 6.78
C TYR A 99 5.42 5.13 5.66
N LYS A 100 5.70 4.39 4.57
CA LYS A 100 6.49 4.92 3.44
C LYS A 100 6.29 4.12 2.15
N TYR A 101 6.44 4.81 1.01
CA TYR A 101 6.78 4.22 -0.27
C TYR A 101 8.22 4.58 -0.60
N LEU A 102 9.03 3.57 -0.89
CA LEU A 102 10.43 3.69 -1.27
C LEU A 102 10.54 3.42 -2.78
N PRO A 103 11.24 4.28 -3.53
CA PRO A 103 11.61 3.95 -4.90
C PRO A 103 12.55 2.75 -4.86
N GLY A 104 12.31 1.76 -5.71
CA GLY A 104 13.14 0.57 -5.78
C GLY A 104 12.38 -0.67 -6.23
N ASP A 105 13.12 -1.74 -6.43
CA ASP A 105 12.64 -2.98 -7.03
C ASP A 105 12.48 -4.12 -6.00
N ILE A 106 12.24 -5.32 -6.51
CA ILE A 106 12.21 -6.54 -5.71
C ILE A 106 13.56 -6.84 -5.04
N ALA A 107 14.69 -6.34 -5.58
CA ALA A 107 15.99 -6.52 -4.94
C ALA A 107 16.11 -5.67 -3.67
N LEU A 108 15.59 -4.44 -3.68
CA LEU A 108 15.48 -3.60 -2.49
C LEU A 108 14.59 -4.26 -1.42
N GLU A 109 13.43 -4.80 -1.80
CA GLU A 109 12.55 -5.53 -0.88
C GLU A 109 13.30 -6.68 -0.20
N ARG A 110 13.98 -7.53 -0.99
CA ARG A 110 14.79 -8.65 -0.48
C ARG A 110 15.93 -8.17 0.42
N ALA A 111 16.58 -7.06 0.09
CA ALA A 111 17.63 -6.49 0.92
C ALA A 111 17.10 -6.04 2.29
N LEU A 112 15.92 -5.39 2.32
CA LEU A 112 15.26 -5.01 3.56
C LEU A 112 14.79 -6.23 4.36
N HIS A 113 14.26 -7.27 3.69
CA HIS A 113 13.91 -8.53 4.34
C HIS A 113 15.12 -9.20 4.99
N ARG A 114 16.29 -9.20 4.33
CA ARG A 114 17.54 -9.68 4.92
C ARG A 114 17.99 -8.82 6.10
N LYS A 115 17.98 -7.49 5.94
CA LYS A 115 18.37 -6.52 6.98
C LYS A 115 17.55 -6.71 8.26
N PHE A 116 16.26 -7.01 8.13
CA PHE A 116 15.32 -7.17 9.24
C PHE A 116 14.89 -8.62 9.51
N ALA A 117 15.62 -9.60 8.99
CA ALA A 117 15.27 -11.02 9.07
C ALA A 117 15.03 -11.48 10.52
N ARG A 118 15.78 -10.94 11.48
CA ARG A 118 15.64 -11.24 12.92
C ARG A 118 14.27 -10.90 13.51
N TYR A 119 13.52 -10.02 12.87
CA TYR A 119 12.18 -9.60 13.31
C TYR A 119 11.07 -10.28 12.49
N ARG A 120 11.42 -11.13 11.53
CA ARG A 120 10.45 -11.74 10.61
C ARG A 120 9.56 -12.72 11.36
N LEU A 121 8.25 -12.63 11.10
CA LEU A 121 7.24 -13.51 11.68
C LEU A 121 6.85 -14.59 10.66
N LYS A 122 6.09 -14.21 9.63
CA LYS A 122 5.63 -15.11 8.56
C LYS A 122 5.50 -14.36 7.25
N GLY A 123 6.06 -14.91 6.17
CA GLY A 123 6.02 -14.29 4.85
C GLY A 123 6.66 -12.90 4.86
N GLU A 124 5.90 -11.87 4.52
CA GLU A 124 6.36 -10.48 4.44
C GLU A 124 6.12 -9.69 5.74
N TRP A 125 5.68 -10.34 6.82
CA TRP A 125 5.36 -9.70 8.10
C TRP A 125 6.51 -9.79 9.11
N PHE A 126 6.70 -8.71 9.86
CA PHE A 126 7.76 -8.48 10.83
C PHE A 126 7.18 -7.91 12.13
N ARG A 127 7.83 -8.20 13.25
CA ARG A 127 7.57 -7.54 14.53
C ARG A 127 8.19 -6.14 14.52
N ASN A 128 7.38 -5.12 14.78
CA ASN A 128 7.79 -3.72 14.85
C ASN A 128 8.53 -3.45 16.17
N THR A 129 9.80 -3.83 16.25
CA THR A 129 10.64 -3.67 17.44
C THR A 129 12.11 -3.43 17.06
N GLY A 130 12.89 -2.94 18.03
CA GLY A 130 14.31 -2.66 17.91
C GLY A 130 14.65 -1.85 16.66
N ARG A 131 15.72 -2.27 15.95
CA ARG A 131 16.23 -1.58 14.76
C ARG A 131 15.22 -1.40 13.62
N LEU A 132 14.16 -2.23 13.54
CA LEU A 132 13.11 -2.04 12.54
C LEU A 132 12.22 -0.83 12.93
N ASN A 133 11.82 -0.75 14.20
CA ASN A 133 11.02 0.36 14.69
C ASN A 133 11.77 1.70 14.61
N GLU A 134 13.05 1.71 15.01
CA GLU A 134 13.93 2.87 14.90
C GLU A 134 14.05 3.34 13.44
N TRP A 135 14.26 2.40 12.51
CA TRP A 135 14.37 2.71 11.08
C TRP A 135 13.07 3.31 10.51
N ILE A 136 11.91 2.83 10.96
CA ILE A 136 10.61 3.41 10.57
C ILE A 136 10.45 4.80 11.18
N GLY A 137 10.79 4.98 12.46
CA GLY A 137 10.75 6.27 13.17
C GLY A 137 11.64 7.34 12.52
N ALA A 138 12.78 6.93 11.96
CA ALA A 138 13.67 7.79 11.18
C ALA A 138 13.17 8.09 9.75
N GLY A 139 11.93 7.70 9.39
CA GLY A 139 11.35 7.98 8.08
C GLY A 139 11.68 6.97 6.98
N CYS A 140 12.10 5.76 7.36
CA CYS A 140 12.51 4.68 6.45
C CYS A 140 13.64 5.12 5.49
N PRO A 141 14.80 5.59 5.98
CA PRO A 141 15.88 6.01 5.11
C PRO A 141 16.31 4.85 4.21
N LEU A 142 16.45 5.12 2.91
CA LEU A 142 16.99 4.13 1.97
C LEU A 142 18.39 3.70 2.45
N PRO A 143 18.76 2.42 2.31
CA PRO A 143 20.14 2.05 2.46
C PRO A 143 20.95 2.92 1.50
N LEU A 144 21.99 3.59 2.00
CA LEU A 144 22.98 4.20 1.13
C LEU A 144 23.50 3.08 0.25
N THR A 145 23.04 3.07 -1.00
CA THR A 145 23.66 2.24 -2.02
C THR A 145 25.07 2.79 -2.13
N GLU A 146 26.07 2.02 -1.74
CA GLU A 146 27.39 2.15 -2.34
C GLU A 146 27.20 1.82 -3.82
N HIS A 147 26.68 2.80 -4.58
CA HIS A 147 26.76 2.75 -6.02
C HIS A 147 28.25 2.78 -6.30
N SER A 148 28.75 1.63 -6.74
CA SER A 148 30.02 1.48 -7.42
C SER A 148 30.29 2.71 -8.27
N ALA A 149 31.20 3.55 -7.80
CA ALA A 149 32.23 4.06 -8.66
C ALA A 149 32.83 2.82 -9.33
N LYS A 150 32.39 2.56 -10.55
CA LYS A 150 33.13 1.70 -11.46
C LYS A 150 34.04 2.66 -12.26
N PRO A 151 35.35 2.38 -12.30
CA PRO A 151 36.38 3.32 -12.78
C PRO A 151 36.17 3.76 -14.23
#